data_AF-A0A101DAE9-F1
#
_entry.id   AF-A0A101DAE9-F1
#
_cell.length_a   1.000
_cell.length_b   1.000
_cell.length_c   1.000
_cell.angle_alpha   90.00
_cell.angle_beta   90.00
_cell.angle_gamma   90.00
#
_symmetry.space_group_name_H-M   'P 1'
#
loop_
_entity.id
_entity.type
_entity.pdbx_description
1 polymer ?
#
loop_
_entity_poly.entity_id
_entity_poly.type
_entity_poly.pdbx_seq_one_letter_code
_entity_poly.pdbx_strand_id
1 'polypeptide(L)'
;HLPEEEAFKTLEQAMPFRGAFIGVGLDSSEKGFPPRLFERVFAKARSEGLHAVAHAGEEGPPEYIWEALDLLKIKRIDHGVRAIEDERLMQRIIDEQIPLTVCPLSNIKLCVFEHMGQHNILEMLERGVKVTVNSDDPAYFGGYVGENFAALHEHLGMTEAQAKRLAQNSLDARLA
;
A
#
# COMPACT_ATOMS: atom_id res chain seq x y z
N HIS A 1 12.97 0.99 14.21
CA HIS A 1 13.20 0.23 12.98
C HIS A 1 14.52 -0.53 13.08
N LEU A 2 14.57 -1.76 12.56
CA LEU A 2 15.82 -2.53 12.44
C LEU A 2 16.60 -2.12 11.19
N PRO A 3 17.95 -2.23 11.17
CA PRO A 3 18.76 -1.90 10.00
C PRO A 3 18.60 -2.94 8.88
N GLU A 4 18.99 -2.59 7.65
CA GLU A 4 18.91 -3.47 6.47
C GLU A 4 19.63 -4.82 6.67
N GLU A 5 20.68 -4.87 7.48
CA GLU A 5 21.38 -6.11 7.81
C GLU A 5 20.44 -7.16 8.44
N GLU A 6 19.52 -6.74 9.31
CA GLU A 6 18.54 -7.65 9.92
C GLU A 6 17.51 -8.13 8.89
N ALA A 7 17.19 -7.31 7.89
CA ALA A 7 16.34 -7.71 6.77
C ALA A 7 17.05 -8.76 5.89
N PHE A 8 18.37 -8.65 5.67
CA PHE A 8 19.15 -9.68 4.99
C PHE A 8 19.15 -11.01 5.75
N LYS A 9 19.35 -10.99 7.08
CA LYS A 9 19.28 -12.19 7.93
C LYS A 9 17.91 -12.85 7.83
N THR A 10 16.83 -12.05 7.87
CA THR A 10 15.46 -12.53 7.69
C THR A 10 15.27 -13.16 6.30
N LEU A 11 15.76 -12.51 5.24
CA LEU A 11 15.67 -13.04 3.89
C LEU A 11 16.40 -14.39 3.75
N GLU A 12 17.62 -14.50 4.29
CA GLU A 12 18.40 -15.73 4.31
C GLU A 12 17.67 -16.87 5.03
N GLN A 13 17.09 -16.60 6.20
CA GLN A 13 16.28 -17.56 6.95
C GLN A 13 15.02 -18.00 6.20
N ALA A 14 14.44 -17.12 5.36
CA ALA A 14 13.26 -17.42 4.57
C ALA A 14 13.55 -18.26 3.32
N MET A 15 14.79 -18.28 2.81
CA MET A 15 15.13 -18.95 1.53
C MET A 15 14.82 -20.45 1.47
N PRO A 16 15.05 -21.26 2.53
CA PRO A 16 14.60 -22.65 2.54
C PRO A 16 13.08 -22.83 2.32
N PHE A 17 12.30 -21.78 2.59
CA PHE A 17 10.85 -21.76 2.43
C PHE A 17 10.40 -20.96 1.20
N ARG A 18 11.27 -20.64 0.23
CA ARG A 18 10.97 -19.75 -0.90
C ARG A 18 9.65 -20.07 -1.60
N GLY A 19 9.29 -21.33 -1.79
CA GLY A 19 8.03 -21.72 -2.42
C GLY A 19 6.75 -21.33 -1.66
N ALA A 20 6.86 -20.91 -0.39
CA ALA A 20 5.71 -20.58 0.47
C ALA A 20 5.25 -19.11 0.39
N PHE A 21 6.03 -18.23 -0.25
CA PHE A 21 5.71 -16.81 -0.35
C PHE A 21 5.90 -16.27 -1.76
N ILE A 22 5.06 -15.32 -2.14
CA ILE A 22 5.03 -14.74 -3.48
C ILE A 22 5.87 -13.46 -3.59
N GLY A 23 6.22 -12.84 -2.47
CA GLY A 23 6.93 -11.57 -2.44
C GLY A 23 7.42 -11.17 -1.05
N VAL A 24 8.11 -10.04 -1.00
CA VAL A 24 8.54 -9.35 0.23
C VAL A 24 7.84 -8.01 0.36
N GLY A 25 7.60 -7.59 1.59
CA GLY A 25 7.00 -6.31 1.96
C GLY A 25 7.95 -5.45 2.80
N LEU A 26 7.61 -4.17 2.96
CA LEU A 26 8.24 -3.25 3.90
C LEU A 26 7.11 -2.52 4.67
N ASP A 27 7.23 -2.47 5.99
CA ASP A 27 6.24 -1.90 6.92
C ASP A 27 6.96 -1.32 8.15
N SER A 28 6.20 -1.07 9.24
CA SER A 28 6.64 -0.40 10.47
C SER A 28 6.75 1.13 10.32
N SER A 29 7.46 1.79 11.24
CA SER A 29 7.54 3.26 11.26
C SER A 29 8.09 3.81 9.94
N GLU A 30 7.23 4.45 9.15
CA GLU A 30 7.63 4.98 7.85
C GLU A 30 8.51 6.24 7.99
N LYS A 31 8.07 7.23 8.76
CA LYS A 31 8.80 8.50 8.95
C LYS A 31 10.20 8.27 9.51
N GLY A 32 11.21 8.75 8.78
CA GLY A 32 12.63 8.62 9.14
C GLY A 32 13.30 7.35 8.61
N PHE A 33 12.54 6.43 8.00
CA PHE A 33 13.04 5.18 7.45
C PHE A 33 12.67 5.05 5.96
N PRO A 34 13.31 5.85 5.08
CA PRO A 34 12.97 5.89 3.66
C PRO A 34 13.23 4.54 2.96
N PRO A 35 12.45 4.19 1.92
CA PRO A 35 12.60 2.94 1.17
C PRO A 35 14.03 2.67 0.69
N ARG A 36 14.80 3.70 0.30
CA ARG A 36 16.20 3.55 -0.12
C ARG A 36 17.10 2.82 0.89
N LEU A 37 16.74 2.80 2.17
CA LEU A 37 17.51 2.07 3.18
C LEU A 37 17.50 0.54 2.97
N PHE A 38 16.52 0.02 2.22
CA PHE A 38 16.31 -1.41 1.98
C PHE A 38 16.51 -1.81 0.52
N GLU A 39 17.13 -0.94 -0.29
CA GLU A 39 17.28 -1.16 -1.73
C GLU A 39 18.01 -2.48 -2.06
N ARG A 40 19.07 -2.81 -1.32
CA ARG A 40 19.92 -3.97 -1.65
C ARG A 40 19.22 -5.27 -1.30
N VAL A 41 18.54 -5.33 -0.15
CA VAL A 41 17.79 -6.54 0.24
C VAL A 41 16.60 -6.77 -0.69
N PHE A 42 15.92 -5.70 -1.15
CA PHE A 42 14.87 -5.82 -2.17
C PHE A 42 15.42 -6.25 -3.53
N ALA A 43 16.57 -5.72 -3.95
CA ALA A 43 17.25 -6.19 -5.16
C ALA A 43 17.61 -7.68 -5.08
N LYS A 44 18.10 -8.13 -3.92
CA LYS A 44 18.37 -9.55 -3.66
C LYS A 44 17.09 -10.38 -3.72
N ALA A 45 16.01 -9.98 -3.04
CA ALA A 45 14.73 -10.68 -3.07
C ALA A 45 14.19 -10.84 -4.50
N ARG A 46 14.24 -9.77 -5.31
CA ARG A 46 13.83 -9.84 -6.73
C ARG A 46 14.71 -10.79 -7.54
N SER A 47 16.01 -10.86 -7.25
CA SER A 47 16.91 -11.83 -7.92
C SER A 47 16.55 -13.29 -7.61
N GLU A 48 15.86 -13.54 -6.49
CA GLU A 48 15.28 -14.84 -6.10
C GLU A 48 13.84 -15.04 -6.64
N GLY A 49 13.44 -14.21 -7.61
CA GLY A 49 12.15 -14.31 -8.30
C GLY A 49 10.95 -13.87 -7.46
N LEU A 50 11.14 -13.09 -6.41
CA LEU A 50 10.06 -12.59 -5.54
C LEU A 50 9.47 -11.28 -6.07
N HIS A 51 8.16 -11.11 -5.89
CA HIS A 51 7.55 -9.79 -6.00
C HIS A 51 8.02 -8.88 -4.86
N ALA A 52 7.95 -7.57 -5.10
CA ALA A 52 8.22 -6.56 -4.10
C ALA A 52 6.96 -5.71 -3.91
N VAL A 53 6.61 -5.41 -2.67
CA VAL A 53 5.58 -4.45 -2.25
C VAL A 53 6.11 -3.65 -1.06
N ALA A 54 5.51 -2.51 -0.75
CA ALA A 54 5.95 -1.69 0.37
C ALA A 54 4.84 -0.73 0.80
N HIS A 55 4.77 -0.50 2.12
CA HIS A 55 4.13 0.70 2.67
C HIS A 55 4.91 1.92 2.19
N ALA A 56 4.19 2.85 1.57
CA ALA A 56 4.73 4.15 1.20
C ALA A 56 3.59 5.16 1.07
N GLY A 57 3.79 6.36 1.60
CA GLY A 57 2.80 7.43 1.51
C GLY A 57 1.61 7.25 2.46
N GLU A 58 1.81 6.56 3.57
CA GLU A 58 0.88 6.54 4.69
C GLU A 58 1.14 7.77 5.58
N GLU A 59 2.32 7.80 6.20
CA GLU A 59 2.83 8.94 6.97
C GLU A 59 4.01 9.62 6.27
N GLY A 60 4.78 8.87 5.49
CA GLY A 60 5.91 9.32 4.71
C GLY A 60 5.47 10.21 3.54
N PRO A 61 6.37 11.06 3.04
CA PRO A 61 6.01 12.02 1.99
C PRO A 61 6.00 11.34 0.60
N PRO A 62 5.45 11.99 -0.45
CA PRO A 62 5.38 11.42 -1.80
C PRO A 62 6.71 10.91 -2.37
N GLU A 63 7.84 11.49 -1.94
CA GLU A 63 9.18 11.02 -2.33
C GLU A 63 9.43 9.57 -1.92
N TYR A 64 8.83 9.08 -0.83
CA TYR A 64 8.97 7.68 -0.43
C TYR A 64 8.23 6.77 -1.40
N ILE A 65 7.10 7.21 -1.93
CA ILE A 65 6.37 6.47 -2.98
C ILE A 65 7.24 6.38 -4.24
N TRP A 66 7.88 7.48 -4.65
CA TRP A 66 8.87 7.48 -5.74
C TRP A 66 10.01 6.50 -5.48
N GLU A 67 10.64 6.55 -4.30
CA GLU A 67 11.71 5.61 -3.95
C GLU A 67 11.25 4.15 -3.95
N ALA A 68 10.06 3.86 -3.46
CA ALA A 68 9.52 2.51 -3.45
C ALA A 68 9.29 1.99 -4.89
N LEU A 69 8.73 2.84 -5.77
CA LEU A 69 8.55 2.51 -7.19
C LEU A 69 9.88 2.35 -7.93
N ASP A 70 10.84 3.25 -7.71
CA ASP A 70 12.04 3.34 -8.53
C ASP A 70 13.25 2.58 -8.00
N LEU A 71 13.39 2.42 -6.69
CA LEU A 71 14.52 1.71 -6.07
C LEU A 71 14.08 0.29 -5.67
N LEU A 72 12.95 0.18 -4.97
CA LEU A 72 12.42 -1.11 -4.51
C LEU A 72 11.67 -1.86 -5.62
N LYS A 73 11.33 -1.19 -6.73
CA LYS A 73 10.68 -1.79 -7.91
C LYS A 73 9.42 -2.57 -7.53
N ILE A 74 8.62 -1.99 -6.63
CA ILE A 74 7.39 -2.61 -6.12
C ILE A 74 6.34 -2.80 -7.22
N LYS A 75 5.45 -3.78 -7.03
CA LYS A 75 4.34 -4.11 -7.94
C LYS A 75 3.04 -3.39 -7.59
N ARG A 76 2.91 -2.96 -6.35
CA ARG A 76 1.81 -2.16 -5.81
C ARG A 76 2.33 -1.37 -4.61
N ILE A 77 1.63 -0.31 -4.27
CA ILE A 77 1.90 0.53 -3.11
C ILE A 77 0.92 0.13 -2.01
N ASP A 78 1.42 -0.15 -0.81
CA ASP A 78 0.57 -0.34 0.35
C ASP A 78 0.31 1.05 0.99
N HIS A 79 -0.96 1.39 1.26
CA HIS A 79 -1.49 2.75 1.51
C HIS A 79 -1.43 3.70 0.30
N GLY A 80 -0.38 4.52 0.17
CA GLY A 80 -0.22 5.47 -0.94
C GLY A 80 -1.14 6.71 -0.91
N VAL A 81 -1.85 6.97 0.20
CA VAL A 81 -2.86 8.05 0.26
C VAL A 81 -2.27 9.45 0.09
N ARG A 82 -1.00 9.64 0.44
CA ARG A 82 -0.27 10.90 0.23
C ARG A 82 0.21 11.12 -1.21
N ALA A 83 0.03 10.15 -2.12
CA ALA A 83 0.36 10.32 -3.54
C ALA A 83 -0.37 11.51 -4.17
N ILE A 84 -1.57 11.84 -3.68
CA ILE A 84 -2.39 12.95 -4.18
C ILE A 84 -1.73 14.33 -4.06
N GLU A 85 -0.72 14.47 -3.21
CA GLU A 85 0.03 15.71 -3.02
C GLU A 85 0.99 16.01 -4.18
N ASP A 86 1.31 15.01 -5.01
CA ASP A 86 2.18 15.11 -6.19
C ASP A 86 1.43 14.69 -7.46
N GLU A 87 1.03 15.68 -8.25
CA GLU A 87 0.30 15.46 -9.52
C GLU A 87 1.09 14.65 -10.55
N ARG A 88 2.43 14.72 -10.56
CA ARG A 88 3.26 13.92 -11.46
C ARG A 88 3.26 12.45 -11.05
N LEU A 89 3.31 12.20 -9.74
CA LEU A 89 3.20 10.86 -9.19
C LEU A 89 1.82 10.27 -9.46
N MET A 90 0.75 11.04 -9.23
CA MET A 90 -0.62 10.63 -9.55
C MET A 90 -0.77 10.22 -11.02
N GLN A 91 -0.24 11.04 -11.94
CA GLN A 91 -0.29 10.73 -13.37
C GLN A 91 0.40 9.40 -13.69
N ARG A 92 1.60 9.17 -13.13
CA ARG A 92 2.32 7.91 -13.29
C ARG A 92 1.52 6.71 -12.77
N ILE A 93 0.97 6.82 -11.56
CA ILE A 93 0.17 5.76 -10.93
C ILE A 93 -1.04 5.38 -11.80
N ILE A 94 -1.71 6.37 -12.38
CA ILE A 94 -2.85 6.19 -13.28
C ILE A 94 -2.40 5.53 -14.59
N ASP A 95 -1.37 6.06 -15.24
CA ASP A 95 -0.88 5.59 -16.54
C ASP A 95 -0.36 4.15 -16.47
N GLU A 96 0.36 3.81 -15.41
CA GLU A 96 0.91 2.47 -15.18
C GLU A 96 -0.10 1.52 -14.50
N GLN A 97 -1.28 2.02 -14.10
CA GLN A 97 -2.29 1.28 -13.34
C GLN A 97 -1.72 0.57 -12.10
N ILE A 98 -0.83 1.26 -11.37
CA ILE A 98 -0.20 0.74 -10.15
C ILE A 98 -1.28 0.62 -9.06
N PRO A 99 -1.52 -0.57 -8.48
CA PRO A 99 -2.49 -0.73 -7.42
C PRO A 99 -2.06 -0.04 -6.12
N LEU A 100 -3.02 0.56 -5.42
CA LEU A 100 -2.85 1.08 -4.06
C LEU A 100 -3.76 0.29 -3.10
N THR A 101 -3.19 -0.41 -2.12
CA THR A 101 -3.98 -1.12 -1.10
C THR A 101 -4.31 -0.18 0.05
N VAL A 102 -5.41 0.54 -0.10
CA VAL A 102 -5.83 1.60 0.84
C VAL A 102 -6.59 0.98 2.01
N CYS A 103 -6.34 1.49 3.21
CA CYS A 103 -6.84 0.96 4.47
C CYS A 103 -7.68 2.01 5.23
N PRO A 104 -8.98 2.19 4.91
CA PRO A 104 -9.77 3.30 5.44
C PRO A 104 -9.79 3.44 6.95
N LEU A 105 -10.07 2.36 7.69
CA LEU A 105 -10.13 2.40 9.15
C LEU A 105 -8.74 2.61 9.76
N SER A 106 -7.69 2.02 9.18
CA SER A 106 -6.30 2.23 9.59
C SER A 106 -5.92 3.71 9.52
N ASN A 107 -6.16 4.34 8.37
CA ASN A 107 -5.84 5.76 8.16
C ASN A 107 -6.54 6.71 9.15
N ILE A 108 -7.71 6.36 9.68
CA ILE A 108 -8.36 7.12 10.74
C ILE A 108 -7.77 6.80 12.12
N LYS A 109 -7.54 5.53 12.43
CA LYS A 109 -7.01 5.10 13.74
C LYS A 109 -5.58 5.55 13.98
N LEU A 110 -4.80 5.72 12.91
CA LEU A 110 -3.43 6.24 12.92
C LEU A 110 -3.36 7.75 12.69
N CYS A 111 -4.50 8.44 12.63
CA CYS A 111 -4.59 9.89 12.43
C CYS A 111 -3.91 10.40 11.14
N VAL A 112 -3.85 9.57 10.09
CA VAL A 112 -3.46 10.01 8.74
C VAL A 112 -4.52 10.98 8.19
N PHE A 113 -5.79 10.68 8.45
CA PHE A 113 -6.89 11.64 8.37
C PHE A 113 -7.58 11.74 9.74
N GLU A 114 -8.10 12.92 10.09
CA GLU A 114 -8.79 13.13 11.38
C GLU A 114 -10.17 12.45 11.39
N HIS A 115 -10.85 12.46 10.23
CA HIS A 115 -12.20 11.94 10.06
C HIS A 115 -12.35 11.19 8.74
N MET A 116 -13.20 10.14 8.71
CA MET A 116 -13.46 9.37 7.49
C MET A 116 -13.98 10.24 6.33
N GLY A 117 -14.72 11.31 6.64
CA GLY A 117 -15.21 12.28 5.65
C GLY A 117 -14.11 13.05 4.89
N GLN A 118 -12.85 13.01 5.37
CA GLN A 118 -11.69 13.62 4.71
C GLN A 118 -10.93 12.61 3.84
N HIS A 119 -11.26 11.31 3.90
CA HIS A 119 -10.48 10.30 3.23
C HIS A 119 -10.63 10.40 1.71
N ASN A 120 -9.50 10.48 1.02
CA ASN A 120 -9.40 10.71 -0.42
C ASN A 120 -9.56 9.47 -1.32
N ILE A 121 -9.96 8.30 -0.81
CA ILE A 121 -9.98 7.05 -1.60
C ILE A 121 -10.96 7.12 -2.78
N LEU A 122 -12.15 7.71 -2.57
CA LEU A 122 -13.14 7.85 -3.64
C LEU A 122 -12.69 8.89 -4.68
N GLU A 123 -11.99 9.95 -4.25
CA GLU A 123 -11.39 10.92 -5.17
C GLU A 123 -10.33 10.24 -6.05
N MET A 124 -9.41 9.49 -5.45
CA MET A 124 -8.41 8.72 -6.18
C MET A 124 -9.06 7.74 -7.17
N LEU A 125 -10.11 7.05 -6.75
CA LEU A 125 -10.88 6.14 -7.58
C LEU A 125 -11.51 6.85 -8.80
N GLU A 126 -12.11 8.02 -8.61
CA GLU A 126 -12.70 8.80 -9.72
C GLU A 126 -11.64 9.40 -10.65
N ARG A 127 -10.44 9.70 -10.13
CA ARG A 127 -9.28 10.11 -10.94
C ARG A 127 -8.69 8.95 -11.76
N GLY A 128 -9.15 7.71 -11.57
CA GLY A 128 -8.70 6.54 -12.32
C GLY A 128 -7.56 5.75 -11.67
N VAL A 129 -7.23 6.05 -10.42
CA VAL A 129 -6.25 5.26 -9.65
C VAL A 129 -6.85 3.90 -9.31
N LYS A 130 -6.04 2.84 -9.43
CA LYS A 130 -6.41 1.47 -9.06
C LYS A 130 -6.35 1.24 -7.55
N VAL A 131 -7.13 2.02 -6.79
CA VAL A 131 -7.26 1.84 -5.34
C VAL A 131 -8.10 0.59 -5.02
N THR A 132 -7.72 -0.11 -3.95
CA THR A 132 -8.46 -1.24 -3.36
C THR A 132 -8.78 -0.95 -1.90
N VAL A 133 -9.77 -1.64 -1.34
CA VAL A 133 -10.16 -1.51 0.08
C VAL A 133 -9.64 -2.70 0.88
N ASN A 134 -8.90 -2.41 1.94
CA ASN A 134 -8.25 -3.39 2.80
C ASN A 134 -8.47 -3.01 4.27
N SER A 135 -8.34 -4.00 5.17
CA SER A 135 -8.58 -3.81 6.61
C SER A 135 -7.33 -3.55 7.44
N ASP A 136 -6.16 -3.81 6.86
CA ASP A 136 -4.86 -3.68 7.52
C ASP A 136 -4.72 -4.59 8.75
N ASP A 137 -4.82 -4.05 9.97
CA ASP A 137 -4.88 -4.77 11.25
C ASP A 137 -6.31 -4.79 11.84
N PRO A 138 -7.22 -5.69 11.38
CA PRO A 138 -8.64 -5.65 11.76
C PRO A 138 -8.92 -5.62 13.25
N ALA A 139 -8.16 -6.40 14.02
CA ALA A 139 -8.32 -6.54 15.46
C ALA A 139 -7.94 -5.25 16.20
N TYR A 140 -7.04 -4.44 15.64
CA TYR A 140 -6.60 -3.17 16.21
C TYR A 140 -7.51 -2.02 15.78
N PHE A 141 -7.96 -2.04 14.52
CA PHE A 141 -8.74 -0.93 13.96
C PHE A 141 -10.26 -1.09 14.08
N GLY A 142 -10.72 -2.25 14.58
CA GLY A 142 -12.10 -2.50 14.96
C GLY A 142 -13.02 -2.81 13.77
N GLY A 143 -12.47 -3.38 12.70
CA GLY A 143 -13.24 -3.75 11.52
C GLY A 143 -12.45 -4.57 10.50
N TYR A 144 -13.09 -5.58 9.95
CA TYR A 144 -12.57 -6.34 8.81
C TYR A 144 -12.87 -5.58 7.51
N VAL A 145 -12.61 -6.20 6.36
CA VAL A 145 -12.77 -5.55 5.05
C VAL A 145 -14.22 -5.06 4.83
N GLY A 146 -15.22 -5.80 5.33
CA GLY A 146 -16.63 -5.40 5.22
C GLY A 146 -16.93 -4.08 5.93
N GLU A 147 -16.40 -3.90 7.13
CA GLU A 147 -16.53 -2.66 7.90
C GLU A 147 -15.81 -1.48 7.22
N ASN A 148 -14.70 -1.73 6.51
CA ASN A 148 -14.04 -0.68 5.74
C ASN A 148 -14.91 -0.20 4.58
N PHE A 149 -15.55 -1.10 3.82
CA PHE A 149 -16.54 -0.72 2.81
C PHE A 149 -17.74 0.01 3.43
N ALA A 150 -18.24 -0.46 4.57
CA ALA A 150 -19.36 0.17 5.27
C ALA A 150 -19.02 1.62 5.69
N ALA A 151 -17.81 1.85 6.21
CA ALA A 151 -17.37 3.18 6.60
C ALA A 151 -17.26 4.15 5.41
N LEU A 152 -16.82 3.67 4.24
CA LEU A 152 -16.82 4.49 3.00
C LEU A 152 -18.25 4.84 2.56
N HIS A 153 -19.18 3.90 2.68
CA HIS A 153 -20.59 4.17 2.37
C HIS A 153 -21.19 5.20 3.34
N GLU A 154 -21.04 4.98 4.64
CA GLU A 154 -21.63 5.79 5.69
C GLU A 154 -21.09 7.23 5.70
N HIS A 155 -19.77 7.41 5.55
CA HIS A 155 -19.14 8.70 5.78
C HIS A 155 -18.75 9.46 4.50
N LEU A 156 -18.62 8.77 3.36
CA LEU A 156 -18.28 9.41 2.07
C LEU A 156 -19.39 9.27 1.02
N GLY A 157 -20.50 8.59 1.35
CA GLY A 157 -21.60 8.38 0.41
C GLY A 157 -21.22 7.47 -0.76
N MET A 158 -20.30 6.52 -0.55
CA MET A 158 -19.86 5.58 -1.59
C MET A 158 -21.07 4.88 -2.24
N THR A 159 -21.12 4.94 -3.56
CA THR A 159 -22.17 4.33 -4.37
C THR A 159 -21.93 2.82 -4.59
N GLU A 160 -22.96 2.09 -4.97
CA GLU A 160 -22.83 0.68 -5.36
C GLU A 160 -21.87 0.46 -6.53
N ALA A 161 -21.84 1.40 -7.49
CA ALA A 161 -20.96 1.33 -8.64
C ALA A 161 -19.48 1.47 -8.22
N GLN A 162 -19.19 2.41 -7.32
CA GLN A 162 -17.85 2.57 -6.74
C GLN A 162 -17.45 1.34 -5.92
N ALA A 163 -18.36 0.79 -5.09
CA ALA A 163 -18.11 -0.42 -4.33
C ALA A 163 -17.75 -1.62 -5.24
N LYS A 164 -18.49 -1.82 -6.34
CA LYS A 164 -18.20 -2.84 -7.35
C LYS A 164 -16.83 -2.63 -8.00
N ARG A 165 -16.49 -1.39 -8.34
CA ARG A 165 -15.19 -1.05 -8.94
C ARG A 165 -14.03 -1.30 -7.98
N LEU A 166 -14.17 -0.91 -6.71
CA LEU A 166 -13.18 -1.18 -5.66
C LEU A 166 -12.98 -2.68 -5.42
N ALA A 167 -14.08 -3.44 -5.35
CA ALA A 167 -14.01 -4.89 -5.23
C ALA A 167 -13.33 -5.53 -6.45
N GLN A 168 -13.70 -5.11 -7.67
CA GLN A 168 -13.07 -5.61 -8.89
C GLN A 168 -11.58 -5.25 -8.97
N ASN A 169 -11.19 -4.03 -8.59
CA ASN A 169 -9.78 -3.62 -8.52
C ASN A 169 -8.97 -4.58 -7.65
N SER A 170 -9.52 -5.04 -6.52
CA SER A 170 -8.84 -6.01 -5.64
C SER A 170 -8.59 -7.36 -6.31
N LEU A 171 -9.52 -7.83 -7.15
CA LEU A 171 -9.39 -9.08 -7.90
C LEU A 171 -8.38 -8.94 -9.03
N ASP A 172 -8.37 -7.79 -9.70
CA ASP A 172 -7.45 -7.51 -10.80
C ASP A 172 -6.02 -7.22 -10.33
N ALA A 173 -5.85 -6.74 -9.09
CA ALA A 173 -4.56 -6.40 -8.49
C ALA A 173 -3.84 -7.60 -7.83
N ARG A 174 -4.41 -8.81 -7.92
CA ARG A 174 -3.79 -10.03 -7.39
C ARG A 174 -2.48 -10.32 -8.10
N LEU A 175 -1.49 -10.75 -7.31
CA LEU A 175 -0.19 -11.22 -7.83
C LEU A 175 -0.15 -12.74 -8.04
N ALA A 176 -1.15 -13.47 -7.52
CA ALA A 176 -1.35 -14.92 -7.66
C ALA A 176 -2.83 -15.29 -7.53
#